data_AF-A0A7S2Q5S4-F1
#
_entry.id   AF-A0A7S2Q5S4-F1
#
_cell.length_a   1.000
_cell.length_b   1.000
_cell.length_c   1.000
_cell.angle_alpha   90.00
_cell.angle_beta   90.00
_cell.angle_gamma   90.00
#
_symmetry.space_group_name_H-M   'P 1'
#
loop_
_entity.id
_entity.type
_entity.pdbx_description
1 polymer ?
#
loop_
_entity_poly.entity_id
_entity_poly.type
_entity_poly.pdbx_seq_one_letter_code
_entity_poly.pdbx_strand_id
1 'polypeptide(L)'
;AAPGRPMPIDYSKFDHIDDSDDEAPPKKPSVTEAKAPSAGVAAEAPAAAGAGAEPRQLPAEHKRDLSDAPKLELPEGPWTKYFADQMTAPQRMQTLVHLWNSAEQEERVEFLRHLIDIIGNPAISNKIKGGQEVLKDLDASFYDGVTYPEHWVEHFQEALKIDDKKVVFEKLFKCLDHSERGLVLGTLS
;
A
#
# COMPACT_ATOMS: atom_id res chain seq x y z
N ALA A 1 -30.36 -49.90 -4.06
CA ALA A 1 -30.07 -49.30 -5.39
C ALA A 1 -28.82 -48.42 -5.27
N ALA A 2 -28.11 -48.17 -6.37
CA ALA A 2 -26.91 -47.31 -6.37
C ALA A 2 -26.80 -46.54 -7.69
N PRO A 3 -26.60 -45.21 -7.60
CA PRO A 3 -25.63 -44.52 -8.45
C PRO A 3 -24.72 -43.58 -7.59
N GLY A 4 -23.58 -43.10 -8.08
CA GLY A 4 -22.96 -43.31 -9.39
C GLY A 4 -21.43 -43.21 -9.30
N ARG A 5 -20.72 -43.58 -10.37
CA ARG A 5 -19.24 -43.53 -10.43
C ARG A 5 -18.77 -42.17 -10.96
N PRO A 6 -17.64 -41.61 -10.48
CA PRO A 6 -16.97 -40.52 -11.16
C PRO A 6 -16.42 -40.98 -12.52
N MET A 7 -16.44 -40.09 -13.51
CA MET A 7 -15.85 -40.33 -14.83
C MET A 7 -14.33 -40.11 -14.79
N PRO A 8 -13.52 -40.94 -15.47
CA PRO A 8 -12.10 -40.64 -15.64
C PRO A 8 -11.93 -39.46 -16.62
N ILE A 9 -11.07 -38.51 -16.26
CA ILE A 9 -10.62 -37.45 -17.17
C ILE A 9 -9.41 -37.97 -17.93
N ASP A 10 -9.46 -37.94 -19.26
CA ASP A 10 -8.35 -38.32 -20.13
C ASP A 10 -7.46 -37.11 -20.41
N TYR A 11 -6.20 -37.18 -19.97
CA TYR A 11 -5.20 -36.12 -20.11
C TYR A 11 -4.40 -36.20 -21.42
N SER A 12 -4.63 -37.21 -22.27
CA SER A 12 -3.96 -37.44 -23.56
C SER A 12 -4.22 -36.35 -24.64
N LYS A 13 -4.77 -35.20 -24.24
CA LYS A 13 -4.99 -33.99 -25.05
C LYS A 13 -4.05 -32.84 -24.73
N PHE A 14 -3.20 -32.97 -23.71
CA PHE A 14 -2.22 -31.94 -23.33
C PHE A 14 -0.80 -32.20 -23.85
N ASP A 15 -0.56 -33.35 -24.49
CA ASP A 15 0.77 -33.80 -24.97
C ASP A 15 1.20 -33.21 -26.33
N HIS A 16 0.41 -32.29 -26.89
CA HIS A 16 0.70 -31.61 -28.16
C HIS A 16 0.57 -30.08 -28.03
N ILE A 17 1.62 -29.47 -27.50
CA ILE A 17 2.00 -28.08 -27.81
C ILE A 17 3.33 -28.20 -28.54
N ASP A 18 3.32 -27.97 -29.85
CA ASP A 18 4.45 -28.20 -30.75
C ASP A 18 5.51 -27.09 -30.59
N ASP A 19 6.79 -27.46 -30.75
CA ASP A 19 7.92 -26.55 -30.56
C ASP A 19 8.21 -25.80 -31.87
N SER A 20 8.23 -24.46 -31.84
CA SER A 20 8.49 -23.62 -33.02
C SER A 20 9.01 -22.23 -32.63
N ASP A 21 10.27 -22.23 -32.21
CA ASP A 21 11.41 -21.41 -32.66
C ASP A 21 11.23 -20.11 -33.49
N ASP A 22 12.22 -19.23 -33.30
CA ASP A 22 12.70 -18.05 -34.08
C ASP A 22 11.75 -16.91 -34.56
N GLU A 23 12.04 -15.67 -34.13
CA GLU A 23 12.62 -14.62 -35.01
C GLU A 23 13.19 -13.46 -34.16
N ALA A 24 14.27 -12.81 -34.61
CA ALA A 24 15.01 -11.77 -33.88
C ALA A 24 14.67 -10.31 -34.29
N PRO A 25 14.79 -9.31 -33.39
CA PRO A 25 14.33 -7.94 -33.66
C PRO A 25 15.21 -7.15 -34.67
N PRO A 26 14.60 -6.42 -35.64
CA PRO A 26 15.32 -5.65 -36.65
C PRO A 26 15.95 -4.33 -36.14
N LYS A 27 16.86 -3.77 -36.94
CA LYS A 27 17.84 -2.73 -36.54
C LYS A 27 17.43 -1.29 -36.90
N LYS A 28 18.05 -0.34 -36.19
CA LYS A 28 18.05 1.12 -36.48
C LYS A 28 18.64 1.46 -37.86
N PRO A 29 18.28 2.63 -38.41
CA PRO A 29 19.18 3.42 -39.25
C PRO A 29 19.59 4.76 -38.60
N SER A 30 20.87 5.12 -38.78
CA SER A 30 21.41 6.49 -38.80
C SER A 30 21.78 6.84 -40.27
N VAL A 31 22.16 8.05 -40.72
CA VAL A 31 22.54 9.32 -40.04
C VAL A 31 21.76 10.51 -40.69
N THR A 32 22.20 11.74 -41.04
CA THR A 32 23.50 12.46 -41.12
C THR A 32 23.31 14.01 -41.07
N GLU A 33 24.43 14.74 -41.01
CA GLU A 33 24.76 16.12 -41.47
C GLU A 33 23.75 16.98 -42.28
N ALA A 34 23.82 18.33 -42.27
CA ALA A 34 24.59 19.30 -41.46
C ALA A 34 24.10 20.76 -41.73
N LYS A 35 24.44 21.72 -40.84
CA LYS A 35 25.08 23.03 -41.12
C LYS A 35 24.93 24.06 -39.98
N ALA A 36 26.05 24.38 -39.32
CA ALA A 36 26.25 25.59 -38.50
C ALA A 36 26.85 26.73 -39.37
N PRO A 37 27.12 27.97 -38.90
CA PRO A 37 27.00 28.57 -37.54
C PRO A 37 26.05 29.81 -37.55
N SER A 38 25.90 30.70 -36.54
CA SER A 38 26.77 31.13 -35.42
C SER A 38 25.98 31.73 -34.24
N ALA A 39 26.67 31.85 -33.09
CA ALA A 39 26.47 32.83 -32.01
C ALA A 39 25.14 32.84 -31.21
N GLY A 40 25.24 32.64 -29.89
CA GLY A 40 24.15 33.00 -28.96
C GLY A 40 24.16 32.26 -27.61
N VAL A 41 24.90 32.83 -26.63
CA VAL A 41 24.65 32.78 -25.16
C VAL A 41 24.49 31.40 -24.46
N ALA A 42 25.36 31.19 -23.47
CA ALA A 42 25.24 30.38 -22.24
C ALA A 42 24.35 29.11 -22.18
N ALA A 43 24.94 28.02 -21.70
CA ALA A 43 24.19 26.83 -21.29
C ALA A 43 23.31 27.10 -20.06
N GLU A 44 22.00 26.93 -20.20
CA GLU A 44 21.10 26.72 -19.08
C GLU A 44 21.21 25.25 -18.64
N ALA A 45 22.06 24.97 -17.65
CA ALA A 45 21.96 23.73 -16.91
C ALA A 45 20.61 23.73 -16.15
N PRO A 46 19.91 22.60 -16.03
CA PRO A 46 18.68 22.53 -15.23
C PRO A 46 19.03 22.99 -13.81
N ALA A 47 18.50 24.15 -13.42
CA ALA A 47 18.93 24.80 -12.20
C ALA A 47 18.64 23.87 -11.01
N ALA A 48 19.68 23.56 -10.25
CA ALA A 48 19.56 23.03 -8.90
C ALA A 48 19.05 24.16 -7.98
N ALA A 49 17.83 24.61 -8.24
CA ALA A 49 17.06 25.43 -7.36
C ALA A 49 16.78 24.58 -6.11
N GLY A 50 17.65 24.72 -5.13
CA GLY A 50 17.38 24.33 -3.76
C GLY A 50 16.21 25.18 -3.26
N ALA A 51 15.00 24.77 -3.63
CA ALA A 51 13.78 25.24 -2.99
C ALA A 51 13.94 24.90 -1.52
N GLY A 52 14.18 25.94 -0.71
CA GLY A 52 14.05 25.80 0.73
C GLY A 52 12.66 25.24 0.99
N ALA A 53 12.57 24.09 1.65
CA ALA A 53 11.30 23.48 1.98
C ALA A 53 10.60 24.40 2.99
N GLU A 54 9.82 25.35 2.48
CA GLU A 54 8.90 26.13 3.30
C GLU A 54 8.05 25.12 4.09
N PRO A 55 8.04 25.19 5.43
CA PRO A 55 7.45 24.16 6.26
C PRO A 55 5.98 24.04 5.89
N ARG A 56 5.64 22.91 5.24
CA ARG A 56 4.37 22.67 4.56
C ARG A 56 3.24 22.89 5.57
N GLN A 57 2.58 24.04 5.51
CA GLN A 57 1.67 24.49 6.57
C GLN A 57 0.40 23.63 6.57
N LEU A 58 0.47 22.50 7.27
CA LEU A 58 -0.65 21.57 7.42
C LEU A 58 -1.86 22.30 8.02
N PRO A 59 -3.05 22.15 7.42
CA PRO A 59 -4.30 22.63 7.98
C PRO A 59 -4.47 22.28 9.46
N ALA A 60 -4.94 23.23 10.26
CA ALA A 60 -5.05 23.08 11.72
C ALA A 60 -5.94 21.89 12.15
N GLU A 61 -6.92 21.53 11.33
CA GLU A 61 -7.75 20.32 11.46
C GLU A 61 -6.92 19.03 11.56
N HIS A 62 -5.85 18.88 10.78
CA HIS A 62 -4.97 17.70 10.82
C HIS A 62 -4.04 17.69 12.05
N LYS A 63 -4.05 18.79 12.83
CA LYS A 63 -3.31 18.96 14.09
C LYS A 63 -4.23 18.97 15.31
N ARG A 64 -5.53 18.67 15.14
CA ARG A 64 -6.46 18.50 16.26
C ARG A 64 -5.95 17.39 17.16
N ASP A 65 -5.86 17.63 18.46
CA ASP A 65 -5.55 16.59 19.44
C ASP A 65 -6.61 15.45 19.35
N LEU A 66 -6.16 14.19 19.48
CA LEU A 66 -6.99 12.99 19.36
C LEU A 66 -7.00 12.15 20.67
N SER A 67 -6.65 12.75 21.80
CA SER A 67 -6.74 12.13 23.13
C SER A 67 -8.19 11.90 23.60
N ASP A 68 -9.17 12.46 22.88
CA ASP A 68 -10.60 12.19 23.03
C ASP A 68 -11.07 10.91 22.30
N ALA A 69 -10.16 10.21 21.59
CA ALA A 69 -10.51 8.97 20.91
C ALA A 69 -10.94 7.87 21.92
N PRO A 70 -12.02 7.14 21.63
CA PRO A 70 -12.46 6.02 22.47
C PRO A 70 -11.52 4.81 22.29
N LYS A 71 -11.50 3.90 23.26
CA LYS A 71 -10.63 2.71 23.26
C LYS A 71 -10.91 1.77 22.08
N LEU A 72 -9.87 1.05 21.63
CA LEU A 72 -9.93 -0.03 20.64
C LEU A 72 -10.63 -1.30 21.18
N GLU A 73 -11.93 -1.22 21.46
CA GLU A 73 -12.73 -2.34 21.94
C GLU A 73 -13.12 -3.30 20.80
N LEU A 74 -12.80 -4.58 20.94
CA LEU A 74 -13.00 -5.59 19.89
C LEU A 74 -14.31 -6.38 20.03
N PRO A 75 -14.90 -6.87 18.92
CA PRO A 75 -14.43 -6.76 17.53
C PRO A 75 -14.79 -5.42 16.85
N GLU A 76 -15.70 -4.64 17.44
CA GLU A 76 -16.11 -3.31 17.01
C GLU A 76 -16.52 -2.49 18.23
N GLY A 77 -16.26 -1.18 18.20
CA GLY A 77 -16.65 -0.25 19.26
C GLY A 77 -16.78 1.18 18.72
N PRO A 78 -16.96 2.19 19.60
CA PRO A 78 -17.13 3.59 19.18
C PRO A 78 -15.97 4.14 18.33
N TRP A 79 -14.79 3.54 18.44
CA TRP A 79 -13.56 3.88 17.71
C TRP A 79 -13.66 3.73 16.20
N THR A 80 -14.45 2.78 15.67
CA THR A 80 -14.60 2.62 14.20
C THR A 80 -15.31 3.81 13.59
N LYS A 81 -16.34 4.34 14.26
CA LYS A 81 -17.03 5.58 13.88
C LYS A 81 -16.18 6.80 14.11
N TYR A 82 -15.45 6.89 15.23
CA TYR A 82 -14.52 7.99 15.46
C TYR A 82 -13.46 8.08 14.34
N PHE A 83 -12.88 6.95 13.94
CA PHE A 83 -11.92 6.88 12.83
C PHE A 83 -12.54 7.33 11.49
N ALA A 84 -13.75 6.84 11.16
CA ALA A 84 -14.43 7.20 9.91
C ALA A 84 -14.92 8.67 9.88
N ASP A 85 -15.54 9.13 10.96
CA ASP A 85 -16.38 10.33 10.99
C ASP A 85 -15.73 11.54 11.69
N GLN A 86 -14.71 11.35 12.53
CA GLN A 86 -14.10 12.42 13.36
C GLN A 86 -12.61 12.69 13.04
N MET A 87 -11.93 11.77 12.38
CA MET A 87 -10.54 11.94 11.92
C MET A 87 -10.49 12.35 10.45
N THR A 88 -9.56 13.23 10.09
CA THR A 88 -9.31 13.58 8.68
C THR A 88 -8.56 12.46 7.95
N ALA A 89 -8.60 12.43 6.62
CA ALA A 89 -7.89 11.42 5.84
C ALA A 89 -6.38 11.34 6.17
N PRO A 90 -5.62 12.46 6.29
CA PRO A 90 -4.23 12.41 6.77
C PRO A 90 -4.07 11.79 8.16
N GLN A 91 -4.97 12.07 9.11
CA GLN A 91 -4.93 11.49 10.46
C GLN A 91 -5.21 9.98 10.42
N ARG A 92 -6.15 9.53 9.57
CA ARG A 92 -6.40 8.10 9.33
C ARG A 92 -5.19 7.37 8.76
N MET A 93 -4.54 7.97 7.75
CA MET A 93 -3.34 7.40 7.13
C MET A 93 -2.17 7.36 8.12
N GLN A 94 -1.91 8.45 8.85
CA GLN A 94 -0.87 8.52 9.87
C GLN A 94 -1.08 7.47 10.97
N THR A 95 -2.33 7.29 11.42
CA THR A 95 -2.67 6.25 12.42
C THR A 95 -2.39 4.84 11.88
N LEU A 96 -2.73 4.55 10.62
CA LEU A 96 -2.41 3.26 9.99
C LEU A 96 -0.90 3.04 9.80
N VAL A 97 -0.14 4.10 9.49
CA VAL A 97 1.33 4.06 9.41
C VAL A 97 1.93 3.71 10.78
N HIS A 98 1.52 4.37 11.87
CA HIS A 98 2.02 4.06 13.21
C HIS A 98 1.60 2.67 13.70
N LEU A 99 0.36 2.24 13.45
CA LEU A 99 -0.08 0.87 13.78
C LEU A 99 0.73 -0.19 13.02
N TRP A 100 1.04 0.03 11.73
CA TRP A 100 1.88 -0.87 10.93
C TRP A 100 3.32 -0.90 11.45
N ASN A 101 3.91 0.28 11.69
CA ASN A 101 5.28 0.42 12.17
C ASN A 101 5.45 -0.13 13.61
N SER A 102 4.40 -0.12 14.44
CA SER A 102 4.40 -0.72 15.79
C SER A 102 4.39 -2.25 15.81
N ALA A 103 4.02 -2.89 14.69
CA ALA A 103 3.90 -4.33 14.57
C ALA A 103 5.21 -4.99 14.10
N GLU A 104 5.47 -6.23 14.53
CA GLU A 104 6.65 -6.98 14.09
C GLU A 104 6.54 -7.44 12.63
N GLN A 105 7.67 -7.74 11.99
CA GLN A 105 7.67 -8.14 10.57
C GLN A 105 6.78 -9.36 10.28
N GLU A 106 6.73 -10.35 11.19
CA GLU A 106 5.86 -11.52 11.05
C GLU A 106 4.37 -11.15 11.14
N GLU A 107 4.01 -10.18 12.00
CA GLU A 107 2.64 -9.65 12.08
C GLU A 107 2.26 -8.90 10.81
N ARG A 108 3.18 -8.12 10.22
CA ARG A 108 2.98 -7.42 8.94
C ARG A 108 2.72 -8.37 7.77
N VAL A 109 3.42 -9.52 7.70
CA VAL A 109 3.11 -10.60 6.73
C VAL A 109 1.64 -11.00 6.86
N GLU A 110 1.20 -11.24 8.10
CA GLU A 110 -0.11 -11.78 8.43
C GLU A 110 -1.25 -10.77 8.25
N PHE A 111 -1.02 -9.48 8.52
CA PHE A 111 -1.98 -8.41 8.19
C PHE A 111 -2.14 -8.28 6.68
N LEU A 112 -1.04 -8.31 5.92
CA LEU A 112 -1.08 -8.17 4.47
C LEU A 112 -1.79 -9.36 3.81
N ARG A 113 -1.58 -10.58 4.32
CA ARG A 113 -2.36 -11.77 3.95
C ARG A 113 -3.86 -11.60 4.24
N HIS A 114 -4.21 -11.15 5.44
CA HIS A 114 -5.61 -10.92 5.84
C HIS A 114 -6.31 -9.88 4.95
N LEU A 115 -5.62 -8.77 4.65
CA LEU A 115 -6.13 -7.74 3.74
C LEU A 115 -6.32 -8.27 2.31
N ILE A 116 -5.39 -9.07 1.76
CA ILE A 116 -5.56 -9.70 0.44
C ILE A 116 -6.85 -10.55 0.38
N ASP A 117 -7.11 -11.34 1.42
CA ASP A 117 -8.30 -12.21 1.50
C ASP A 117 -9.59 -11.38 1.53
N ILE A 118 -9.66 -10.38 2.42
CA ILE A 118 -10.79 -9.42 2.52
C ILE A 118 -11.07 -8.70 1.20
N ILE A 119 -10.03 -8.33 0.45
CA ILE A 119 -10.14 -7.55 -0.78
C ILE A 119 -10.51 -8.44 -1.98
N GLY A 120 -10.17 -9.73 -1.94
CA GLY A 120 -10.49 -10.72 -2.98
C GLY A 120 -9.88 -10.45 -4.36
N ASN A 121 -8.93 -9.51 -4.47
CA ASN A 121 -8.38 -9.06 -5.75
C ASN A 121 -7.11 -9.83 -6.13
N PRO A 122 -7.13 -10.69 -7.17
CA PRO A 122 -5.98 -11.51 -7.55
C PRO A 122 -4.79 -10.69 -8.07
N ALA A 123 -4.99 -9.50 -8.64
CA ALA A 123 -3.88 -8.66 -9.10
C ALA A 123 -3.03 -8.14 -7.92
N ILE A 124 -3.66 -7.81 -6.80
CA ILE A 124 -2.99 -7.38 -5.56
C ILE A 124 -2.32 -8.59 -4.89
N SER A 125 -3.01 -9.73 -4.83
CA SER A 125 -2.43 -11.00 -4.36
C SER A 125 -1.15 -11.39 -5.13
N ASN A 126 -1.12 -11.17 -6.45
CA ASN A 126 0.01 -11.54 -7.29
C ASN A 126 1.19 -10.55 -7.18
N LYS A 127 0.94 -9.25 -6.99
CA LYS A 127 2.01 -8.28 -6.67
C LYS A 127 2.77 -8.70 -5.41
N ILE A 128 2.04 -8.97 -4.32
CA ILE A 128 2.63 -9.19 -2.99
C ILE A 128 3.39 -10.53 -2.89
N LYS A 129 3.03 -11.52 -3.72
CA LYS A 129 3.82 -12.76 -3.88
C LYS A 129 5.19 -12.54 -4.57
N GLY A 130 5.42 -11.36 -5.16
CA GLY A 130 6.60 -11.07 -5.99
C GLY A 130 7.84 -10.59 -5.23
N GLY A 131 7.76 -10.21 -3.95
CA GLY A 131 8.93 -9.67 -3.24
C GLY A 131 8.81 -9.62 -1.72
N GLN A 132 9.90 -9.98 -1.02
CA GLN A 132 10.01 -9.83 0.44
C GLN A 132 10.36 -8.39 0.88
N GLU A 133 10.67 -7.48 -0.06
CA GLU A 133 11.01 -6.08 0.23
C GLU A 133 9.81 -5.23 0.69
N VAL A 134 8.59 -5.77 0.60
CA VAL A 134 7.29 -5.06 0.78
C VAL A 134 6.94 -4.81 2.26
N LEU A 135 7.69 -5.39 3.21
CA LEU A 135 7.36 -5.37 4.65
C LEU A 135 8.29 -4.47 5.48
N LYS A 136 8.77 -3.39 4.87
CA LYS A 136 9.53 -2.32 5.54
C LYS A 136 8.58 -1.46 6.38
N ASP A 137 9.14 -0.54 7.17
CA ASP A 137 8.36 0.53 7.80
C ASP A 137 7.82 1.49 6.73
N LEU A 138 6.61 2.01 6.94
CA LEU A 138 6.02 3.01 6.07
C LEU A 138 6.53 4.39 6.48
N ASP A 139 6.82 5.24 5.49
CA ASP A 139 7.36 6.58 5.74
C ASP A 139 6.31 7.51 6.35
N ALA A 140 6.46 7.78 7.66
CA ALA A 140 5.65 8.76 8.39
C ALA A 140 5.96 10.22 8.01
N SER A 141 7.09 10.50 7.33
CA SER A 141 7.55 11.87 7.02
C SER A 141 6.58 12.62 6.10
N PHE A 142 5.81 11.90 5.26
CA PHE A 142 4.75 12.50 4.45
C PHE A 142 3.62 13.14 5.28
N TYR A 143 3.44 12.67 6.52
CA TYR A 143 2.46 13.12 7.50
C TYR A 143 3.12 13.80 8.73
N ASP A 144 4.33 14.34 8.58
CA ASP A 144 5.03 15.05 9.67
C ASP A 144 4.18 16.20 10.23
N GLY A 145 3.96 16.19 11.55
CA GLY A 145 3.10 17.14 12.23
C GLY A 145 1.58 16.93 12.06
N VAL A 146 1.14 15.78 11.56
CA VAL A 146 -0.25 15.27 11.65
C VAL A 146 -0.43 14.47 12.94
N THR A 147 -1.53 14.69 13.65
CA THR A 147 -1.87 13.98 14.90
C THR A 147 -2.46 12.59 14.66
N TYR A 148 -2.24 11.68 15.61
CA TYR A 148 -2.81 10.33 15.66
C TYR A 148 -3.12 9.98 17.14
N PRO A 149 -4.03 9.06 17.44
CA PRO A 149 -4.31 8.66 18.82
C PRO A 149 -3.19 7.73 19.33
N GLU A 150 -2.17 8.29 19.98
CA GLU A 150 -0.99 7.56 20.48
C GLU A 150 -1.37 6.34 21.33
N HIS A 151 -2.35 6.49 22.22
CA HIS A 151 -2.87 5.43 23.08
C HIS A 151 -3.55 4.27 22.33
N TRP A 152 -3.92 4.42 21.06
CA TRP A 152 -4.32 3.28 20.20
C TRP A 152 -3.11 2.47 19.79
N VAL A 153 -1.98 3.11 19.50
CA VAL A 153 -0.73 2.45 19.11
C VAL A 153 -0.14 1.71 20.30
N GLU A 154 -0.09 2.34 21.48
CA GLU A 154 0.31 1.69 22.74
C GLU A 154 -0.55 0.44 23.02
N HIS A 155 -1.87 0.59 23.02
CA HIS A 155 -2.78 -0.53 23.30
C HIS A 155 -2.68 -1.66 22.25
N PHE A 156 -2.55 -1.30 20.97
CA PHE A 156 -2.36 -2.24 19.88
C PHE A 156 -1.05 -3.02 20.03
N GLN A 157 0.05 -2.34 20.38
CA GLN A 157 1.37 -2.96 20.53
C GLN A 157 1.47 -3.85 21.78
N GLU A 158 1.00 -3.37 22.94
CA GLU A 158 1.22 -4.04 24.23
C GLU A 158 0.12 -5.03 24.64
N ALA A 159 -1.14 -4.80 24.26
CA ALA A 159 -2.29 -5.53 24.82
C ALA A 159 -3.00 -6.47 23.83
N LEU A 160 -2.90 -6.22 22.51
CA LEU A 160 -3.58 -7.02 21.50
C LEU A 160 -2.69 -8.14 20.95
N LYS A 161 -3.28 -9.31 20.69
CA LYS A 161 -2.61 -10.43 20.01
C LYS A 161 -2.70 -10.28 18.49
N ILE A 162 -1.91 -11.04 17.74
CA ILE A 162 -1.90 -10.99 16.27
C ILE A 162 -3.29 -11.12 15.63
N ASP A 163 -4.18 -11.98 16.16
CA ASP A 163 -5.54 -12.14 15.64
C ASP A 163 -6.46 -10.96 15.97
N ASP A 164 -6.30 -10.38 17.17
CA ASP A 164 -6.98 -9.16 17.59
C ASP A 164 -6.51 -7.95 16.73
N LYS A 165 -5.20 -7.84 16.51
CA LYS A 165 -4.55 -6.84 15.63
C LYS A 165 -5.04 -6.94 14.19
N LYS A 166 -5.21 -8.17 13.63
CA LYS A 166 -5.82 -8.40 12.31
C LYS A 166 -7.22 -7.82 12.22
N VAL A 167 -8.06 -8.01 13.26
CA VAL A 167 -9.42 -7.45 13.31
C VAL A 167 -9.37 -5.92 13.36
N VAL A 168 -8.48 -5.31 14.15
CA VAL A 168 -8.31 -3.84 14.12
C VAL A 168 -7.96 -3.34 12.71
N PHE A 169 -6.95 -3.93 12.05
CA PHE A 169 -6.55 -3.55 10.69
C PHE A 169 -7.68 -3.74 9.67
N GLU A 170 -8.43 -4.84 9.74
CA GLU A 170 -9.60 -5.10 8.91
C GLU A 170 -10.65 -3.98 9.05
N LYS A 171 -11.01 -3.63 10.29
CA LYS A 171 -12.07 -2.63 10.56
C LYS A 171 -11.65 -1.24 10.11
N LEU A 172 -10.43 -0.81 10.45
CA LEU A 172 -9.88 0.47 9.99
C LEU A 172 -9.88 0.54 8.46
N PHE A 173 -9.38 -0.49 7.78
CA PHE A 173 -9.35 -0.56 6.32
C PHE A 173 -10.76 -0.58 5.69
N LYS A 174 -11.74 -1.20 6.35
CA LYS A 174 -13.16 -1.18 5.92
C LYS A 174 -13.86 0.17 6.16
N CYS A 175 -13.35 1.01 7.07
CA CYS A 175 -13.83 2.39 7.26
C CYS A 175 -13.29 3.38 6.21
N LEU A 176 -12.15 3.10 5.57
CA LEU A 176 -11.55 3.97 4.54
C LEU A 176 -12.41 4.10 3.28
N ASP A 177 -12.33 5.23 2.56
CA ASP A 177 -12.91 5.35 1.22
C ASP A 177 -12.07 4.64 0.13
N HIS A 178 -12.59 4.54 -1.10
CA HIS A 178 -11.94 3.81 -2.19
C HIS A 178 -10.55 4.38 -2.55
N SER A 179 -10.39 5.70 -2.49
CA SER A 179 -9.15 6.42 -2.76
C SER A 179 -8.11 6.14 -1.67
N GLU A 180 -8.53 6.22 -0.40
CA GLU A 180 -7.69 5.90 0.76
C GLU A 180 -7.23 4.45 0.77
N ARG A 181 -8.12 3.50 0.46
CA ARG A 181 -7.72 2.08 0.27
C ARG A 181 -6.71 1.94 -0.86
N GLY A 182 -6.87 2.69 -1.95
CA GLY A 182 -5.91 2.77 -3.04
C GLY A 182 -4.53 3.27 -2.59
N LEU A 183 -4.48 4.30 -1.73
CA LEU A 183 -3.23 4.81 -1.15
C LEU A 183 -2.55 3.78 -0.23
N VAL A 184 -3.30 3.19 0.71
CA VAL A 184 -2.77 2.17 1.62
C VAL A 184 -2.21 0.98 0.84
N LEU A 185 -2.97 0.46 -0.14
CA LEU A 185 -2.50 -0.65 -0.98
C LEU A 185 -1.34 -0.27 -1.91
N GLY A 186 -1.27 0.99 -2.35
CA GLY A 186 -0.15 1.50 -3.15
C GLY A 186 1.13 1.74 -2.35
N THR A 187 1.03 1.91 -1.03
CA THR A 187 2.18 2.01 -0.12
C THR A 187 2.62 0.62 0.39
N LEU A 188 1.72 -0.37 0.35
CA LEU A 188 1.94 -1.78 0.70
C LEU A 188 2.20 -2.70 -0.51
N SER A 189 2.69 -2.18 -1.65
CA SER A 189 2.90 -2.98 -2.88
C SER A 189 4.05 -2.56 -3.79
#